data_AF-A0A7C7KRU9-F1
#
_entry.id   AF-A0A7C7KRU9-F1
#
_cell.length_a   1.000
_cell.length_b   1.000
_cell.length_c   1.000
_cell.angle_alpha   90.00
_cell.angle_beta   90.00
_cell.angle_gamma   90.00
#
_symmetry.space_group_name_H-M   'P 1'
#
loop_
_entity.id
_entity.type
_entity.pdbx_description
1 polymer ?
#
loop_
_entity_poly.entity_id
_entity_poly.type
_entity_poly.pdbx_seq_one_letter_code
_entity_poly.pdbx_strand_id
1 'polypeptide(L)'
;MERDSCGVGFVCDINARASAQIVRWGIEAVKNLTHRGAIGGDGKTGDGAGVLTQIPRKFFEKVIKELGYTISHIDNLGVGVFFLYEDLEDKIETEFIKEGLKIVGWRDVPVNTEAVGESALKVMPRIKQLFLDMAGVKVEEREVKLYLVRRRIEKRFGEEKVYVPSLSSEVVVYKGMLVAPQLDRFYPDLQDPSYESAFCLFHQRYSTNTLPNWRLAQPLRLLAHNGEINTVQGNRNWMMAL
;
A
#
# COMPACT_ATOMS: atom_id res chain seq x y z
N MET A 1 0.08 32.93 5.08
CA MET A 1 -1.18 32.23 4.76
C MET A 1 -0.79 30.86 4.23
N GLU A 2 -0.44 29.96 5.14
CA GLU A 2 -0.02 28.60 4.81
C GLU A 2 -1.25 27.82 4.34
N ARG A 3 -1.24 27.37 3.09
CA ARG A 3 -2.25 26.44 2.58
C ARG A 3 -1.69 25.03 2.74
N ASP A 4 -2.13 24.33 3.77
CA ASP A 4 -2.10 22.87 3.80
C ASP A 4 -2.73 22.37 2.50
N SER A 5 -1.90 21.82 1.63
CA SER A 5 -2.32 21.44 0.30
C SER A 5 -1.90 20.02 0.01
N CYS A 6 -2.31 19.06 0.85
CA CYS A 6 -2.46 17.68 0.38
C CYS A 6 -3.72 17.58 -0.51
N GLY A 7 -3.93 16.42 -1.13
CA GLY A 7 -5.19 16.08 -1.79
C GLY A 7 -5.63 14.66 -1.43
N VAL A 8 -6.91 14.46 -1.14
CA VAL A 8 -7.50 13.15 -0.83
C VAL A 8 -8.86 13.03 -1.51
N GLY A 9 -9.24 11.81 -1.89
CA GLY A 9 -10.57 11.50 -2.37
C GLY A 9 -10.74 10.01 -2.63
N PHE A 10 -11.93 9.63 -3.05
CA PHE A 10 -12.21 8.26 -3.49
C PHE A 10 -13.18 8.25 -4.67
N VAL A 11 -13.14 7.17 -5.44
CA VAL A 11 -14.14 6.83 -6.46
C VAL A 11 -14.70 5.45 -6.12
N CYS A 12 -16.01 5.24 -6.26
CA CYS A 12 -16.63 3.93 -6.08
C CYS A 12 -17.81 3.70 -7.03
N ASP A 13 -18.11 2.42 -7.29
CA ASP A 13 -19.38 1.99 -7.87
C ASP A 13 -20.38 1.69 -6.75
N ILE A 14 -21.55 2.34 -6.77
CA ILE A 14 -22.57 2.22 -5.72
C ILE A 14 -23.20 0.82 -5.61
N ASN A 15 -23.06 0.00 -6.65
CA ASN A 15 -23.52 -1.40 -6.67
C ASN A 15 -22.37 -2.38 -6.40
N ALA A 16 -21.22 -1.89 -5.94
CA ALA A 16 -20.02 -2.67 -5.63
C ALA A 16 -19.47 -3.49 -6.82
N ARG A 17 -19.71 -3.04 -8.07
CA ARG A 17 -19.18 -3.71 -9.26
C ARG A 17 -17.72 -3.31 -9.49
N ALA A 18 -16.82 -4.29 -9.45
CA ALA A 18 -15.42 -4.08 -9.74
C ALA A 18 -15.18 -3.77 -11.22
N SER A 19 -14.36 -2.76 -11.51
CA SER A 19 -13.89 -2.51 -12.88
C SER A 19 -12.56 -1.78 -12.90
N ALA A 20 -11.78 -1.97 -13.97
CA ALA A 20 -10.56 -1.21 -14.20
C ALA A 20 -10.84 0.29 -14.40
N GLN A 21 -12.07 0.66 -14.78
CA GLN A 21 -12.45 2.06 -14.96
C GLN A 21 -12.45 2.84 -13.64
N ILE A 22 -12.92 2.23 -12.54
CA ILE A 22 -12.89 2.84 -11.20
C ILE A 22 -11.44 3.13 -10.79
N VAL A 23 -10.53 2.18 -11.04
CA VAL A 23 -9.10 2.33 -10.73
C VAL A 23 -8.48 3.43 -11.58
N ARG A 24 -8.74 3.44 -12.90
CA ARG A 24 -8.30 4.52 -13.81
C ARG A 24 -8.79 5.89 -13.38
N TRP A 25 -10.06 6.02 -12.97
CA TRP A 25 -10.59 7.29 -12.46
C TRP A 25 -9.91 7.73 -11.16
N GLY A 26 -9.64 6.81 -10.22
CA GLY A 26 -8.90 7.14 -9.01
C GLY A 26 -7.47 7.60 -9.29
N ILE A 27 -6.78 6.93 -10.21
CA ILE A 27 -5.43 7.32 -10.67
C ILE A 27 -5.49 8.69 -11.34
N GLU A 28 -6.40 8.91 -12.28
CA GLU A 28 -6.56 10.20 -12.96
C GLU A 28 -6.89 11.33 -11.96
N ALA A 29 -7.74 11.05 -10.97
CA ALA A 29 -8.06 12.02 -9.93
C ALA A 29 -6.82 12.40 -9.11
N VAL A 30 -5.99 11.44 -8.70
CA VAL A 30 -4.77 11.77 -7.93
C VAL A 30 -3.77 12.55 -8.77
N LYS A 31 -3.63 12.25 -10.07
CA LYS A 31 -2.78 13.03 -11.00
C LYS A 31 -3.24 14.48 -11.09
N ASN A 32 -4.54 14.73 -11.09
CA ASN A 32 -5.09 16.08 -11.13
C ASN A 32 -4.90 16.86 -9.81
N LEU A 33 -4.45 16.21 -8.73
CA LEU A 33 -4.09 16.85 -7.46
C LEU A 33 -2.60 17.27 -7.39
N THR A 34 -1.83 17.14 -8.47
CA THR A 34 -0.39 17.49 -8.49
C THR A 34 -0.12 18.95 -8.10
N HIS A 35 -1.04 19.87 -8.43
CA HIS A 35 -0.96 21.29 -8.01
C HIS A 35 -1.08 21.48 -6.48
N ARG A 36 -1.42 20.41 -5.75
CA ARG A 36 -1.51 20.29 -4.29
C ARG A 36 -0.52 19.21 -3.80
N GLY A 37 0.70 19.27 -4.29
CA GLY A 37 1.79 18.42 -3.85
C GLY A 37 3.08 19.21 -3.91
N ALA A 38 4.04 18.92 -3.04
CA ALA A 38 5.37 19.48 -3.19
C ALA A 38 6.14 18.64 -4.21
N ILE A 39 6.91 19.33 -5.04
CA ILE A 39 7.85 18.72 -5.98
C ILE A 39 9.24 19.16 -5.53
N GLY A 40 10.13 18.21 -5.29
CA GLY A 40 11.51 18.45 -4.93
C GLY A 40 12.28 19.13 -6.06
N GLY A 41 13.47 19.64 -5.74
CA GLY A 41 14.31 20.37 -6.70
C GLY A 41 14.74 19.56 -7.94
N ASP A 42 14.63 18.22 -7.89
CA ASP A 42 14.89 17.31 -9.01
C ASP A 42 13.68 17.13 -9.95
N GLY A 43 12.54 17.79 -9.68
CA GLY A 43 11.33 17.74 -10.49
C GLY A 43 10.57 16.41 -10.47
N LYS A 44 11.08 15.39 -9.76
CA LYS A 44 10.54 14.02 -9.74
C LYS A 44 10.25 13.50 -8.35
N THR A 45 11.00 13.94 -7.35
CA THR A 45 10.75 13.61 -5.94
C THR A 45 9.47 14.33 -5.51
N GLY A 46 8.47 13.57 -5.06
CA GLY A 46 7.27 14.11 -4.42
C GLY A 46 7.13 13.58 -3.00
N ASP A 47 6.38 14.28 -2.15
CA ASP A 47 6.24 13.96 -0.71
C ASP A 47 5.44 12.69 -0.40
N GLY A 48 4.85 12.09 -1.43
CA GLY A 48 4.13 10.83 -1.34
C GLY A 48 2.84 10.83 -2.15
N ALA A 49 2.63 9.78 -2.93
CA ALA A 49 1.38 9.51 -3.63
C ALA A 49 1.01 8.03 -3.46
N GLY A 50 -0.28 7.73 -3.52
CA GLY A 50 -0.72 6.35 -3.47
C GLY A 50 -2.21 6.16 -3.65
N VAL A 51 -2.57 4.88 -3.79
CA VAL A 51 -3.93 4.38 -3.88
C VAL A 51 -4.13 3.18 -2.96
N LEU A 52 -5.35 3.02 -2.47
CA LEU A 52 -5.86 1.85 -1.78
C LEU A 52 -7.09 1.37 -2.55
N THR A 53 -7.09 0.10 -2.91
CA THR A 53 -8.13 -0.58 -3.69
C THR A 53 -8.54 -1.87 -2.99
N GLN A 54 -9.61 -2.50 -3.47
CA GLN A 54 -9.82 -3.91 -3.19
C GLN A 54 -8.68 -4.73 -3.80
N ILE A 55 -8.41 -5.90 -3.23
CA ILE A 55 -7.51 -6.87 -3.84
C ILE A 55 -8.03 -7.20 -5.25
N PRO A 56 -7.28 -6.89 -6.32
CA PRO A 56 -7.68 -7.16 -7.70
C PRO A 56 -7.53 -8.66 -8.00
N ARG A 57 -8.50 -9.46 -7.54
CA ARG A 57 -8.46 -10.93 -7.59
C ARG A 57 -8.11 -11.48 -8.97
N LYS A 58 -8.73 -10.95 -10.03
CA LYS A 58 -8.47 -11.35 -11.43
C LYS A 58 -7.01 -11.11 -11.87
N PHE A 59 -6.44 -9.97 -11.50
CA PHE A 59 -5.04 -9.65 -11.75
C PHE A 59 -4.11 -10.60 -10.98
N PHE A 60 -4.35 -10.78 -9.67
CA PHE A 60 -3.49 -11.63 -8.87
C PHE A 60 -3.60 -13.12 -9.20
N GLU A 61 -4.76 -13.61 -9.66
CA GLU A 61 -4.89 -14.97 -10.15
C GLU A 61 -3.95 -15.24 -11.34
N LYS A 62 -3.93 -14.31 -12.32
CA LYS A 62 -3.00 -14.33 -13.44
C LYS A 62 -1.54 -14.33 -12.96
N VAL A 63 -1.19 -13.41 -12.07
CA VAL A 63 0.18 -13.28 -11.52
C VAL A 63 0.62 -14.52 -10.75
N ILE A 64 -0.22 -15.08 -9.89
CA ILE A 64 0.06 -16.31 -9.13
C ILE A 64 0.38 -17.46 -10.08
N LYS A 65 -0.40 -17.60 -11.15
CA LYS A 65 -0.18 -18.62 -12.19
C LYS A 65 1.12 -18.39 -12.96
N GLU A 66 1.42 -17.15 -13.34
CA GLU A 66 2.67 -16.78 -14.04
C GLU A 66 3.91 -17.07 -13.20
N LEU A 67 3.82 -16.92 -11.87
CA LEU A 67 4.89 -17.26 -10.93
C LEU A 67 4.99 -18.77 -10.63
N GLY A 68 4.11 -19.60 -11.20
CA GLY A 68 4.10 -21.05 -10.96
C GLY A 68 3.55 -21.45 -9.58
N TYR A 69 2.87 -20.53 -8.90
CA TYR A 69 2.22 -20.81 -7.61
C TYR A 69 0.79 -21.33 -7.80
N THR A 70 0.27 -21.93 -6.74
CA THR A 70 -1.10 -22.45 -6.70
C THR A 70 -1.81 -21.99 -5.43
N ILE A 71 -3.08 -21.60 -5.56
CA ILE A 71 -3.96 -21.24 -4.44
C ILE A 71 -5.22 -22.11 -4.51
N SER A 72 -5.82 -22.41 -3.35
CA SER A 72 -7.04 -23.21 -3.27
C SER A 72 -8.21 -22.63 -4.07
N HIS A 73 -8.45 -21.33 -3.91
CA HIS A 73 -9.46 -20.54 -4.62
C HIS A 73 -9.09 -19.07 -4.53
N ILE A 74 -9.40 -18.26 -5.54
CA ILE A 74 -8.99 -16.86 -5.57
C ILE A 74 -9.66 -16.02 -4.46
N ASP A 75 -10.85 -16.40 -4.00
CA ASP A 75 -11.54 -15.76 -2.86
C ASP A 75 -10.87 -16.03 -1.51
N ASN A 76 -9.94 -16.99 -1.45
CA ASN A 76 -9.13 -17.25 -0.27
C ASN A 76 -7.83 -16.43 -0.25
N LEU A 77 -7.59 -15.60 -1.27
CA LEU A 77 -6.37 -14.81 -1.35
C LEU A 77 -6.30 -13.76 -0.24
N GLY A 78 -5.23 -13.83 0.55
CA GLY A 78 -4.71 -12.73 1.35
C GLY A 78 -3.44 -12.17 0.72
N VAL A 79 -3.23 -10.85 0.83
CA VAL A 79 -2.06 -10.16 0.29
C VAL A 79 -1.41 -9.29 1.35
N GLY A 80 -0.12 -9.52 1.58
CA GLY A 80 0.74 -8.60 2.32
C GLY A 80 1.60 -7.79 1.36
N VAL A 81 1.60 -6.47 1.49
CA VAL A 81 2.57 -5.58 0.84
C VAL A 81 3.65 -5.24 1.87
N PHE A 82 4.91 -5.38 1.49
CA PHE A 82 6.06 -5.17 2.36
C PHE A 82 7.05 -4.22 1.70
N PHE A 83 7.45 -3.21 2.46
CA PHE A 83 8.61 -2.39 2.19
C PHE A 83 9.76 -2.94 3.04
N LEU A 84 10.69 -3.65 2.40
CA LEU A 84 11.82 -4.30 3.06
C LEU A 84 13.09 -3.47 2.87
N TYR A 85 13.69 -3.05 3.99
CA TYR A 85 15.00 -2.38 4.04
C TYR A 85 16.15 -3.34 4.41
N GLU A 86 15.80 -4.49 4.97
CA GLU A 86 16.71 -5.60 5.25
C GLU A 86 16.18 -6.91 4.64
N ASP A 87 16.99 -7.97 4.67
CA ASP A 87 16.61 -9.30 4.23
C ASP A 87 15.91 -10.07 5.34
N LEU A 88 14.57 -10.04 5.30
CA LEU A 88 13.71 -10.50 6.38
C LEU A 88 12.61 -11.47 5.92
N GLU A 89 12.57 -11.87 4.65
CA GLU A 89 11.50 -12.72 4.07
C GLU A 89 11.29 -13.99 4.93
N ASP A 90 12.31 -14.82 5.13
CA ASP A 90 12.23 -16.05 5.96
C ASP A 90 11.74 -15.79 7.41
N LYS A 91 12.19 -14.69 8.00
CA LYS A 91 11.83 -14.31 9.37
C LYS A 91 10.38 -13.83 9.46
N ILE A 92 9.89 -13.18 8.41
CA ILE A 92 8.51 -12.75 8.26
C ILE A 92 7.62 -13.97 8.03
N GLU A 93 8.01 -14.90 7.15
CA GLU A 93 7.27 -16.16 6.91
C GLU A 93 7.05 -16.94 8.19
N THR A 94 8.06 -16.98 9.07
CA THR A 94 7.96 -17.62 10.38
C THR A 94 6.78 -17.05 11.22
N GLU A 95 6.45 -15.77 11.12
CA GLU A 95 5.33 -15.15 11.85
C GLU A 95 3.95 -15.55 11.29
N PHE A 96 3.86 -15.87 10.00
CA PHE A 96 2.67 -16.43 9.36
C PHE A 96 2.50 -17.91 9.72
N ILE A 97 3.59 -18.69 9.65
CA ILE A 97 3.58 -20.12 10.00
C ILE A 97 3.15 -20.33 11.46
N LYS A 98 3.64 -19.49 12.39
CA LYS A 98 3.21 -19.52 13.80
C LYS A 98 1.72 -19.25 14.01
N GLU A 99 1.10 -18.47 13.12
CA GLU A 99 -0.35 -18.19 13.15
C GLU A 99 -1.17 -19.30 12.47
N GLY A 100 -0.50 -20.30 11.89
CA GLY A 100 -1.13 -21.35 11.08
C GLY A 100 -1.60 -20.87 9.71
N LEU A 101 -1.05 -19.76 9.20
CA LEU A 101 -1.43 -19.23 7.89
C LEU A 101 -0.58 -19.87 6.79
N LYS A 102 -1.24 -20.32 5.72
CA LYS A 102 -0.60 -20.95 4.57
C LYS A 102 -0.06 -19.89 3.62
N ILE A 103 1.24 -19.95 3.37
CA ILE A 103 1.93 -19.10 2.40
C ILE A 103 1.80 -19.73 1.01
N VAL A 104 1.46 -18.90 0.02
CA VAL A 104 1.46 -19.27 -1.42
C VAL A 104 2.81 -18.95 -2.04
N GLY A 105 3.36 -17.78 -1.78
CA GLY A 105 4.68 -17.38 -2.26
C GLY A 105 4.91 -15.87 -2.25
N TRP A 106 6.17 -15.48 -2.39
CA TRP A 106 6.59 -14.08 -2.55
C TRP A 106 6.55 -13.64 -4.01
N ARG A 107 6.29 -12.35 -4.20
CA ARG A 107 6.37 -11.66 -5.48
C ARG A 107 7.20 -10.40 -5.32
N ASP A 108 8.21 -10.25 -6.16
CA ASP A 108 8.82 -8.95 -6.44
C ASP A 108 7.82 -8.08 -7.20
N VAL A 109 7.43 -6.94 -6.62
CA VAL A 109 6.51 -6.03 -7.28
C VAL A 109 7.26 -5.34 -8.43
N PRO A 110 6.80 -5.46 -9.68
CA PRO A 110 7.42 -4.75 -10.80
C PRO A 110 7.35 -3.25 -10.54
N VAL A 111 8.51 -2.59 -10.65
CA VAL A 111 8.62 -1.14 -10.46
C VAL A 111 9.47 -0.52 -11.56
N ASN A 112 9.12 0.70 -11.97
CA ASN A 112 9.93 1.52 -12.87
C ASN A 112 10.66 2.60 -12.07
N THR A 113 11.92 2.37 -11.73
CA THR A 113 12.72 3.30 -10.91
C THR A 113 13.04 4.62 -11.61
N GLU A 114 12.94 4.71 -12.95
CA GLU A 114 13.15 5.96 -13.71
C GLU A 114 12.09 7.03 -13.40
N ALA A 115 10.94 6.61 -12.89
CA ALA A 115 9.83 7.46 -12.46
C ALA A 115 10.09 8.12 -11.09
N VAL A 116 11.11 7.67 -10.35
CA VAL A 116 11.45 8.13 -8.99
C VAL A 116 12.55 9.19 -9.06
N GLY A 117 12.45 10.23 -8.23
CA GLY A 117 13.55 11.20 -8.06
C GLY A 117 14.75 10.61 -7.33
N GLU A 118 15.94 11.18 -7.52
CA GLU A 118 17.20 10.60 -7.04
C GLU A 118 17.20 10.47 -5.51
N SER A 119 16.66 11.47 -4.81
CA SER A 119 16.60 11.47 -3.34
C SER A 119 15.70 10.37 -2.79
N ALA A 120 14.53 10.16 -3.40
CA ALA A 120 13.60 9.11 -3.03
C ALA A 120 14.13 7.71 -3.37
N LEU A 121 14.89 7.59 -4.47
CA LEU A 121 15.50 6.34 -4.91
C LEU A 121 16.55 5.83 -3.90
N LYS A 122 17.36 6.73 -3.31
CA LYS A 122 18.38 6.38 -2.30
C LYS A 122 17.83 5.68 -1.06
N VAL A 123 16.57 5.93 -0.73
CA VAL A 123 15.87 5.38 0.44
C VAL A 123 14.72 4.45 0.04
N MET A 124 14.68 4.02 -1.22
CA MET A 124 13.63 3.15 -1.74
C MET A 124 13.74 1.74 -1.13
N PRO A 125 12.65 1.20 -0.55
CA PRO A 125 12.63 -0.17 -0.07
C PRO A 125 12.55 -1.17 -1.24
N ARG A 126 12.93 -2.42 -0.99
CA ARG A 126 12.49 -3.54 -1.85
C ARG A 126 11.00 -3.74 -1.62
N ILE A 127 10.20 -3.61 -2.68
CA ILE A 127 8.75 -3.71 -2.60
C ILE A 127 8.34 -5.13 -2.97
N LYS A 128 7.84 -5.85 -1.97
CA LYS A 128 7.49 -7.27 -2.06
C LYS A 128 6.02 -7.46 -1.73
N GLN A 129 5.41 -8.46 -2.37
CA GLN A 129 4.09 -8.97 -2.00
C GLN A 129 4.21 -10.41 -1.52
N LEU A 130 3.49 -10.75 -0.44
CA LEU A 130 3.33 -12.12 0.03
C LEU A 130 1.89 -12.55 -0.23
N PHE A 131 1.72 -13.63 -0.98
CA PHE A 131 0.41 -14.25 -1.21
C PHE A 131 0.14 -15.32 -0.16
N LEU A 132 -1.10 -15.35 0.34
CA LEU A 132 -1.57 -16.26 1.38
C LEU A 132 -2.82 -16.99 0.90
N ASP A 133 -2.97 -18.23 1.33
CA ASP A 133 -4.15 -19.06 1.11
C ASP A 133 -4.95 -19.19 2.41
N MET A 134 -6.02 -18.43 2.52
CA MET A 134 -6.85 -18.30 3.73
C MET A 134 -7.98 -19.33 3.79
N ALA A 135 -7.92 -20.44 3.05
CA ALA A 135 -8.96 -21.46 3.03
C ALA A 135 -9.27 -22.06 4.43
N GLY A 136 -8.26 -22.18 5.28
CA GLY A 136 -8.40 -22.69 6.65
C GLY A 136 -8.87 -21.64 7.67
N VAL A 137 -9.17 -20.42 7.25
CA VAL A 137 -9.54 -19.29 8.12
C VAL A 137 -10.91 -18.77 7.71
N LYS A 138 -11.84 -18.74 8.67
CA LYS A 138 -13.18 -18.17 8.47
C LYS A 138 -13.08 -16.72 8.02
N VAL A 139 -13.95 -16.30 7.09
CA VAL A 139 -13.88 -14.99 6.43
C VAL A 139 -13.85 -13.86 7.46
N GLU A 140 -14.71 -13.93 8.48
CA GLU A 140 -14.83 -12.96 9.56
C GLU A 140 -13.60 -12.87 10.48
N GLU A 141 -12.74 -13.89 10.50
CA GLU A 141 -11.52 -13.93 11.32
C GLU A 141 -10.26 -13.48 10.55
N ARG A 142 -10.32 -13.41 9.21
CA ARG A 142 -9.15 -13.17 8.34
C ARG A 142 -8.46 -11.85 8.68
N GLU A 143 -9.21 -10.75 8.70
CA GLU A 143 -8.63 -9.42 8.95
C GLU A 143 -8.01 -9.29 10.35
N VAL A 144 -8.64 -9.91 11.36
CA VAL A 144 -8.11 -9.90 12.73
C VAL A 144 -6.79 -10.68 12.81
N LYS A 145 -6.72 -11.87 12.22
CA LYS A 145 -5.49 -12.67 12.19
C LYS A 145 -4.37 -11.95 11.44
N LEU A 146 -4.66 -11.40 10.27
CA LEU A 146 -3.71 -10.64 9.47
C LEU A 146 -3.24 -9.38 10.20
N TYR A 147 -4.13 -8.67 10.91
CA TYR A 147 -3.78 -7.57 11.79
C TYR A 147 -2.79 -8.00 12.89
N LEU A 148 -3.07 -9.10 13.60
CA LEU A 148 -2.21 -9.59 14.67
C LEU A 148 -0.82 -9.97 14.15
N VAL A 149 -0.73 -10.66 13.01
CA VAL A 149 0.54 -10.98 12.35
C VAL A 149 1.30 -9.71 11.99
N ARG A 150 0.64 -8.72 11.37
CA ARG A 150 1.25 -7.42 11.06
C ARG A 150 1.84 -6.77 12.31
N ARG A 151 1.07 -6.71 13.40
CA ARG A 151 1.52 -6.11 14.67
C ARG A 151 2.72 -6.85 15.27
N ARG A 152 2.77 -8.18 15.16
CA ARG A 152 3.93 -8.98 15.60
C ARG A 152 5.16 -8.67 14.76
N ILE A 153 5.03 -8.61 13.44
CA ILE A 153 6.12 -8.25 12.51
C ILE A 153 6.64 -6.85 12.84
N GLU A 154 5.76 -5.85 12.91
CA GLU A 154 6.10 -4.45 13.23
C GLU A 154 6.82 -4.35 14.59
N LYS A 155 6.32 -5.04 15.62
CA LYS A 155 6.91 -5.03 16.96
C LYS A 155 8.27 -5.75 17.01
N ARG A 156 8.42 -6.85 16.27
CA ARG A 156 9.62 -7.70 16.33
C ARG A 156 10.80 -7.11 15.57
N PHE A 157 10.56 -6.51 14.41
CA PHE A 157 11.62 -6.04 13.52
C PHE A 157 11.77 -4.52 13.52
N GLY A 158 10.73 -3.77 13.87
CA GLY A 158 10.73 -2.31 13.82
C GLY A 158 10.55 -1.76 12.41
N GLU A 159 9.94 -0.57 12.34
CA GLU A 159 9.55 0.06 11.08
C GLU A 159 10.72 0.51 10.19
N GLU A 160 11.91 0.68 10.76
CA GLU A 160 13.12 1.02 10.00
C GLU A 160 13.64 -0.16 9.16
N LYS A 161 13.28 -1.40 9.51
CA LYS A 161 13.70 -2.61 8.79
C LYS A 161 12.63 -3.14 7.85
N VAL A 162 11.37 -3.05 8.28
CA VAL A 162 10.20 -3.48 7.51
C VAL A 162 9.01 -2.60 7.84
N TYR A 163 8.34 -2.14 6.79
CA TYR A 163 7.04 -1.49 6.90
C TYR A 163 6.01 -2.25 6.08
N VAL A 164 4.78 -2.35 6.61
CA VAL A 164 3.69 -3.11 5.99
C VAL A 164 2.57 -2.13 5.58
N PRO A 165 2.59 -1.60 4.32
CA PRO A 165 1.53 -0.74 3.82
C PRO A 165 0.13 -1.34 3.94
N SER A 166 -0.01 -2.64 3.67
CA SER A 166 -1.25 -3.38 3.83
C SER A 166 -0.95 -4.85 4.08
N LEU A 167 -1.73 -5.51 4.93
CA LEU A 167 -1.79 -6.96 5.08
C LEU A 167 -3.24 -7.31 5.35
N SER A 168 -3.94 -7.79 4.33
CA SER A 168 -5.40 -7.91 4.31
C SER A 168 -5.83 -8.98 3.30
N SER A 169 -7.06 -9.47 3.43
CA SER A 169 -7.77 -10.31 2.49
C SER A 169 -8.81 -9.55 1.65
N GLU A 170 -8.93 -8.24 1.87
CA GLU A 170 -9.89 -7.35 1.23
C GLU A 170 -9.24 -6.22 0.45
N VAL A 171 -8.19 -5.58 1.00
CA VAL A 171 -7.59 -4.37 0.41
C VAL A 171 -6.09 -4.47 0.17
N VAL A 172 -5.59 -3.69 -0.79
CA VAL A 172 -4.16 -3.57 -1.10
C VAL A 172 -3.78 -2.10 -1.28
N VAL A 173 -2.59 -1.73 -0.81
CA VAL A 173 -2.07 -0.36 -0.91
C VAL A 173 -0.86 -0.31 -1.86
N TYR A 174 -0.95 0.55 -2.86
CA TYR A 174 0.16 0.91 -3.74
C TYR A 174 0.52 2.38 -3.48
N LYS A 175 1.67 2.63 -2.87
CA LYS A 175 2.13 3.99 -2.52
C LYS A 175 3.64 4.13 -2.61
N GLY A 176 4.12 5.36 -2.63
CA GLY A 176 5.56 5.64 -2.62
C GLY A 176 5.89 7.12 -2.56
N MET A 177 7.18 7.45 -2.47
CA MET A 177 7.69 8.82 -2.53
C MET A 177 7.71 9.32 -3.99
N LEU A 178 6.52 9.57 -4.51
CA LEU A 178 6.28 9.91 -5.90
C LEU A 178 5.47 11.21 -5.96
N VAL A 179 5.60 11.94 -7.06
CA VAL A 179 4.55 12.86 -7.51
C VAL A 179 3.43 12.03 -8.15
N ALA A 180 2.16 12.39 -7.92
CA ALA A 180 1.00 11.64 -8.41
C ALA A 180 1.05 11.19 -9.88
N PRO A 181 1.53 12.02 -10.86
CA PRO A 181 1.63 11.62 -12.27
C PRO A 181 2.56 10.44 -12.54
N GLN A 182 3.45 10.10 -11.60
CA GLN A 182 4.37 8.98 -11.71
C GLN A 182 3.83 7.70 -11.09
N LEU A 183 2.67 7.71 -10.41
CA LEU A 183 2.20 6.56 -9.62
C LEU A 183 2.02 5.29 -10.46
N ASP A 184 1.28 5.38 -11.56
CA ASP A 184 1.02 4.25 -12.46
C ASP A 184 2.22 3.95 -13.37
N ARG A 185 3.08 4.94 -13.63
CA ARG A 185 4.37 4.70 -14.31
C ARG A 185 5.31 3.88 -13.44
N PHE A 186 5.40 4.21 -12.15
CA PHE A 186 6.23 3.53 -11.16
C PHE A 186 5.70 2.14 -10.85
N TYR A 187 4.38 1.95 -10.75
CA TYR A 187 3.73 0.65 -10.56
C TYR A 187 2.97 0.21 -11.81
N PRO A 188 3.61 -0.48 -12.77
CA PRO A 188 2.96 -0.98 -13.99
C PRO A 188 1.71 -1.84 -13.74
N ASP A 189 1.62 -2.51 -12.60
CA ASP A 189 0.42 -3.25 -12.17
C ASP A 189 -0.87 -2.42 -12.29
N LEU A 190 -0.79 -1.13 -11.95
CA LEU A 190 -1.94 -0.21 -11.97
C LEU A 190 -2.42 0.12 -13.39
N GLN A 191 -1.65 -0.24 -14.41
CA GLN A 191 -2.02 -0.12 -15.82
C GLN A 191 -2.57 -1.43 -16.42
N ASP A 192 -2.49 -2.56 -15.71
CA ASP A 192 -2.99 -3.84 -16.23
C ASP A 192 -4.54 -3.80 -16.30
N PRO A 193 -5.15 -4.14 -17.44
CA PRO A 193 -6.60 -4.08 -17.63
C PRO A 193 -7.38 -5.07 -16.75
N SER A 194 -6.73 -6.08 -16.18
CA SER A 194 -7.32 -7.02 -15.22
C SER A 194 -7.27 -6.52 -13.77
N TYR A 195 -6.61 -5.40 -13.51
CA TYR A 195 -6.63 -4.73 -12.21
C TYR A 195 -7.98 -4.02 -12.03
N GLU A 196 -8.93 -4.74 -11.43
CA GLU A 196 -10.31 -4.28 -11.22
C GLU A 196 -10.57 -4.07 -9.72
N SER A 197 -11.30 -3.00 -9.37
CA SER A 197 -11.76 -2.73 -8.00
C SER A 197 -13.09 -1.98 -8.05
N ALA A 198 -13.96 -2.17 -7.05
CA ALA A 198 -15.21 -1.42 -6.94
C ALA A 198 -15.03 -0.06 -6.26
N PHE A 199 -13.88 0.17 -5.61
CA PHE A 199 -13.50 1.48 -5.09
C PHE A 199 -11.99 1.75 -5.24
N CYS A 200 -11.62 3.03 -5.22
CA CYS A 200 -10.23 3.48 -5.19
C CYS A 200 -10.13 4.71 -4.29
N LEU A 201 -9.47 4.58 -3.14
CA LEU A 201 -9.11 5.69 -2.24
C LEU A 201 -7.72 6.18 -2.65
N PHE A 202 -7.56 7.48 -2.88
CA PHE A 202 -6.30 8.04 -3.34
C PHE A 202 -5.84 9.22 -2.49
N HIS A 203 -4.54 9.45 -2.48
CA HIS A 203 -3.93 10.54 -1.73
C HIS A 203 -2.66 11.06 -2.39
N GLN A 204 -2.52 12.39 -2.41
CA GLN A 204 -1.29 13.11 -2.70
C GLN A 204 -0.89 13.92 -1.46
N ARG A 205 0.33 13.70 -0.99
CA ARG A 205 0.89 14.36 0.20
C ARG A 205 1.62 15.65 -0.17
N TYR A 206 1.61 16.58 0.77
CA TYR A 206 2.43 17.77 0.87
C TYR A 206 3.04 17.79 2.27
N SER A 207 4.34 18.01 2.37
CA SER A 207 5.11 17.99 3.61
C SER A 207 6.13 19.10 3.62
N THR A 208 6.38 19.65 4.81
CA THR A 208 7.51 20.56 5.06
C THR A 208 8.83 19.81 5.36
N ASN A 209 8.84 18.47 5.24
CA ASN A 209 10.02 17.65 5.52
C ASN A 209 10.81 17.47 4.23
N THR A 210 12.11 17.70 4.28
CA THR A 210 13.01 17.57 3.13
C THR A 210 13.60 16.17 2.95
N LEU A 211 13.47 15.29 3.96
CA LEU A 211 14.00 13.93 3.91
C LEU A 211 12.92 12.94 3.45
N PRO A 212 13.14 12.21 2.34
CA PRO A 212 12.16 11.27 1.81
C PRO A 212 11.96 10.07 2.75
N ASN A 213 10.71 9.69 2.98
CA ASN A 213 10.38 8.50 3.77
C ASN A 213 9.13 7.81 3.20
N TRP A 214 9.35 6.71 2.49
CA TRP A 214 8.32 5.91 1.81
C TRP A 214 7.17 5.46 2.71
N ARG A 215 7.44 5.29 4.01
CA ARG A 215 6.43 4.86 5.00
C ARG A 215 5.35 5.93 5.22
N LEU A 216 5.73 7.21 5.12
CA LEU A 216 4.87 8.36 5.39
C LEU A 216 3.93 8.72 4.24
N ALA A 217 4.17 8.17 3.04
CA ALA A 217 3.20 8.26 1.96
C ALA A 217 1.86 7.65 2.40
N GLN A 218 0.77 8.16 1.83
CA GLN A 218 -0.59 7.70 2.08
C GLN A 218 -1.22 7.19 0.77
N PRO A 219 -2.28 6.35 0.81
CA PRO A 219 -3.08 5.95 1.98
C PRO A 219 -2.34 5.13 3.05
N LEU A 220 -2.86 5.19 4.27
CA LEU A 220 -2.55 4.24 5.34
C LEU A 220 -3.37 2.94 5.11
N ARG A 221 -3.45 2.08 6.13
CA ARG A 221 -4.09 0.76 6.01
C ARG A 221 -5.61 0.81 5.85
N LEU A 222 -6.24 1.93 6.28
CA LEU A 222 -7.71 2.15 6.22
C LEU A 222 -8.09 3.61 5.94
N LEU A 223 -7.14 4.54 6.02
CA LEU A 223 -7.42 5.98 6.05
C LEU A 223 -6.45 6.71 5.11
N ALA A 224 -6.97 7.75 4.46
CA ALA A 224 -6.17 8.83 3.92
C ALA A 224 -6.63 10.14 4.56
N HIS A 225 -5.71 11.02 4.92
CA HIS A 225 -5.96 12.19 5.74
C HIS A 225 -5.40 13.45 5.09
N ASN A 226 -6.28 14.44 4.90
CA ASN A 226 -5.95 15.77 4.42
C ASN A 226 -6.12 16.78 5.55
N GLY A 227 -5.01 17.34 6.03
CA GLY A 227 -4.95 18.28 7.13
C GLY A 227 -3.95 17.87 8.20
N GLU A 228 -4.00 18.56 9.34
CA GLU A 228 -3.13 18.32 10.50
C GLU A 228 -3.94 17.99 11.77
N ILE A 229 -3.45 17.04 12.56
CA ILE A 229 -4.03 16.71 13.87
C ILE A 229 -3.26 17.48 14.94
N ASN A 230 -3.69 18.72 15.22
CA ASN A 230 -3.00 19.64 16.13
C ASN A 230 -2.93 19.15 17.59
N THR A 231 -3.72 18.15 17.95
CA THR A 231 -3.78 17.56 19.30
C THR A 231 -3.08 16.19 19.38
N VAL A 232 -2.27 15.81 18.39
CA VAL A 232 -1.69 14.46 18.27
C VAL A 232 -0.92 14.00 19.51
N GLN A 233 -0.19 14.90 20.18
CA GLN A 233 0.56 14.54 21.39
C GLN A 233 -0.39 14.21 22.56
N GLY A 234 -1.47 14.99 22.73
CA GLY A 234 -2.49 14.72 23.72
C GLY A 234 -3.18 13.38 23.49
N ASN A 235 -3.56 13.10 22.24
CA ASN A 235 -4.19 11.82 21.86
C ASN A 235 -3.26 10.63 22.15
N ARG A 236 -1.95 10.75 21.86
CA ARG A 236 -0.96 9.70 22.16
C ARG A 236 -0.85 9.45 23.67
N ASN A 237 -0.80 10.51 24.47
CA ASN A 237 -0.71 10.38 25.92
C ASN A 237 -1.93 9.67 26.50
N TRP A 238 -3.15 10.01 26.03
CA TRP A 238 -4.37 9.33 26.44
C TRP A 238 -4.37 7.84 26.06
N MET A 239 -3.90 7.48 24.87
CA MET A 239 -3.82 6.08 24.44
C MET A 239 -2.81 5.25 25.22
N MET A 240 -1.76 5.85 25.79
CA MET A 240 -0.78 5.14 26.65
C MET A 240 -1.27 4.97 28.09
N ALA A 241 -2.24 5.78 28.52
CA ALA A 241 -2.82 5.73 29.85
C ALA A 241 -4.00 4.73 29.96
N LEU A 242 -4.51 4.25 28.82
CA LEU A 242 -5.50 3.18 28.69
C LEU A 242 -4.82 1.81 28.69
#